data_AF-A0A2X2EDV3-F1
#
_entry.id   AF-A0A2X2EDV3-F1
#
_cell.length_a   1.000
_cell.length_b   1.000
_cell.length_c   1.000
_cell.angle_alpha   90.00
_cell.angle_beta   90.00
_cell.angle_gamma   90.00
#
_symmetry.space_group_name_H-M   'P 1'
#
loop_
_entity.id
_entity.type
_entity.pdbx_description
1 polymer ?
#
loop_
_entity_poly.entity_id
_entity_poly.type
_entity_poly.pdbx_seq_one_letter_code
_entity_poly.pdbx_strand_id
1 'polypeptide(L)'
;MTLFQTKKQVIEQPDILILEGLNVLQSNQDYPHDPHNVFVSDYVDFSIYVDADEALLKHWYISRFLKFREGAFTDPESYFNNYSKLSREESIEIASSIWQEINGLNLKQNILPTRERASLIMTKGDNHSVKSVRLRK
;
A
#
# COMPACT_ATOMS: atom_id res chain seq x y z
N MET A 1 -22.50 -22.15 -9.79
CA MET A 1 -22.09 -21.85 -8.40
C MET A 1 -20.61 -22.18 -8.31
N THR A 2 -19.75 -21.24 -8.70
CA THR A 2 -18.30 -21.47 -8.81
C THR A 2 -17.68 -21.28 -7.44
N LEU A 3 -17.17 -22.35 -6.85
CA LEU A 3 -16.47 -22.35 -5.57
C LEU A 3 -15.16 -21.56 -5.74
N PHE A 4 -15.08 -20.35 -5.19
CA PHE A 4 -13.80 -19.67 -4.99
C PHE A 4 -12.96 -20.54 -4.04
N GLN A 5 -11.88 -21.15 -4.53
CA GLN A 5 -10.92 -21.80 -3.64
C GLN A 5 -10.25 -20.73 -2.79
N THR A 6 -10.55 -20.73 -1.49
CA THR A 6 -9.85 -19.89 -0.51
C THR A 6 -8.45 -20.47 -0.32
N LYS A 7 -7.49 -19.93 -1.06
CA LYS A 7 -6.08 -20.23 -0.82
C LYS A 7 -5.71 -19.65 0.55
N LYS A 8 -5.39 -20.52 1.51
CA LYS A 8 -4.93 -20.14 2.85
C LYS A 8 -3.43 -20.38 2.96
N GLN A 9 -2.75 -19.50 3.66
CA GLN A 9 -1.34 -19.66 4.02
C GLN A 9 -1.26 -19.97 5.53
N VAL A 10 -0.63 -21.08 5.89
CA VAL A 10 -0.41 -21.47 7.30
C VAL A 10 0.93 -20.89 7.74
N ILE A 11 0.94 -20.22 8.89
CA ILE A 11 2.15 -19.68 9.53
C ILE A 11 2.34 -20.40 10.85
N GLU A 12 3.45 -21.12 11.00
CA GLU A 12 3.72 -21.94 12.20
C GLU A 12 4.92 -21.37 12.95
N GLN A 13 4.63 -20.58 13.99
CA GLN A 13 5.59 -20.09 15.00
C GLN A 13 6.99 -19.70 14.46
N PRO A 14 7.09 -18.75 13.52
CA PRO A 14 8.40 -18.26 13.09
C PRO A 14 9.07 -17.44 14.20
N ASP A 15 10.40 -17.39 14.21
CA ASP A 15 11.16 -16.52 15.11
C ASP A 15 10.83 -15.03 14.88
N ILE A 16 10.60 -14.66 13.61
CA ILE A 16 10.23 -13.30 13.18
C ILE A 16 9.14 -13.40 12.12
N LEU A 17 8.04 -12.67 12.32
CA LEU A 17 7.00 -12.47 11.31
C LEU A 17 6.99 -11.01 10.86
N ILE A 18 7.16 -10.78 9.56
CA ILE A 18 6.99 -9.44 8.97
C ILE A 18 5.56 -9.29 8.50
N LEU A 19 4.83 -8.37 9.11
CA LEU A 19 3.49 -7.98 8.70
C LEU A 19 3.56 -6.69 7.87
N GLU A 20 3.15 -6.76 6.60
CA GLU A 20 3.06 -5.59 5.73
C GLU A 20 1.60 -5.19 5.46
N GLY A 21 1.33 -3.89 5.38
CA GLY A 21 0.01 -3.38 5.04
C GLY A 21 -0.12 -1.88 5.30
N LEU A 22 -1.06 -1.25 4.60
CA LEU A 22 -1.34 0.20 4.73
C LEU A 22 -2.02 0.55 6.07
N ASN A 23 -2.70 -0.42 6.69
CA ASN A 23 -3.54 -0.25 7.87
C ASN A 23 -2.95 -0.85 9.15
N VAL A 24 -1.70 -1.32 9.14
CA VAL A 24 -1.04 -1.97 10.30
C VAL A 24 -0.96 -1.03 11.52
N LEU A 25 -0.97 0.29 11.30
CA LEU A 25 -0.89 1.32 12.34
C LEU A 25 -2.23 2.00 12.65
N GLN A 26 -3.34 1.57 12.04
CA GLN A 26 -4.67 2.13 12.30
C GLN A 26 -5.23 1.65 13.65
N SER A 27 -6.17 2.42 14.20
CA SER A 27 -6.75 2.29 15.54
C SER A 27 -8.28 2.49 15.50
N ASN A 28 -8.94 2.42 16.66
CA ASN A 28 -10.41 2.57 16.75
C ASN A 28 -10.96 3.89 16.20
N GLN A 29 -10.20 4.98 16.32
CA GLN A 29 -10.62 6.27 15.77
C GLN A 29 -10.74 6.23 14.24
N ASP A 30 -10.05 5.28 13.60
CA ASP A 30 -10.04 5.07 12.16
C ASP A 30 -11.21 4.16 11.70
N TYR A 31 -11.88 3.46 12.64
CA TYR A 31 -13.02 2.56 12.39
C TYR A 31 -14.24 2.87 13.30
N PRO A 32 -14.87 4.06 13.19
CA PRO A 32 -15.98 4.45 14.05
C PRO A 32 -17.25 3.60 13.89
N HIS A 33 -17.35 2.86 12.77
CA HIS A 33 -18.51 2.03 12.43
C HIS A 33 -18.44 0.59 12.99
N ASP A 34 -17.27 0.15 13.46
CA ASP A 34 -17.07 -1.17 14.10
C ASP A 34 -15.89 -1.09 15.08
N PRO A 35 -16.09 -0.54 16.29
CA PRO A 35 -15.02 -0.36 17.25
C PRO A 35 -14.53 -1.71 17.77
N HIS A 36 -13.27 -2.04 17.48
CA HIS A 36 -12.59 -3.21 18.01
C HIS A 36 -11.75 -2.83 19.23
N ASN A 37 -11.86 -3.57 20.33
CA ASN A 37 -11.08 -3.24 21.54
C ASN A 37 -9.57 -3.59 21.44
N VAL A 38 -9.14 -4.17 20.31
CA VAL A 38 -7.79 -4.69 20.10
C VAL A 38 -7.31 -4.33 18.68
N PHE A 39 -6.05 -3.89 18.57
CA PHE A 39 -5.45 -3.41 17.33
C PHE A 39 -4.32 -4.31 16.85
N VAL A 40 -4.01 -4.23 15.55
CA VAL A 40 -2.82 -4.89 14.98
C VAL A 40 -1.56 -4.46 15.72
N SER A 41 -1.46 -3.17 16.09
CA SER A 41 -0.33 -2.62 16.84
C SER A 41 -0.13 -3.25 18.22
N ASP A 42 -1.17 -3.81 18.84
CA ASP A 42 -1.05 -4.46 20.15
C ASP A 42 -0.30 -5.79 20.08
N TYR A 43 -0.11 -6.33 18.88
CA TYR A 43 0.58 -7.59 18.59
C TYR A 43 1.88 -7.40 17.80
N VAL A 44 2.36 -6.17 17.66
CA VAL A 44 3.56 -5.83 16.89
C VAL A 44 4.62 -5.24 17.81
N ASP A 45 5.76 -5.91 17.94
CA ASP A 45 6.89 -5.45 18.77
C ASP A 45 7.59 -4.22 18.17
N PHE A 46 7.67 -4.16 16.84
CA PHE A 46 8.37 -3.10 16.12
C PHE A 46 7.67 -2.76 14.81
N SER A 47 7.45 -1.47 14.55
CA SER A 47 6.77 -1.00 13.34
C SER A 47 7.63 -0.03 12.54
N ILE A 48 7.57 -0.17 11.22
CA ILE A 48 8.27 0.69 10.26
C ILE A 48 7.25 1.38 9.37
N TYR A 49 7.27 2.70 9.35
CA TYR A 49 6.54 3.49 8.35
C TYR A 49 7.50 3.94 7.25
N VAL A 50 7.18 3.59 6.00
CA VAL A 50 7.94 4.04 4.82
C VAL A 50 7.29 5.28 4.25
N ASP A 51 7.95 6.43 4.41
CA ASP A 51 7.46 7.75 4.01
C ASP A 51 8.11 8.21 2.69
N ALA A 52 7.43 9.08 1.94
CA ALA A 52 7.98 9.78 0.79
C ALA A 52 7.08 10.97 0.43
N ASP A 53 7.61 11.91 -0.35
CA ASP A 53 6.82 12.99 -0.92
C ASP A 53 5.66 12.45 -1.78
N GLU A 54 4.48 13.08 -1.70
CA GLU A 54 3.29 12.63 -2.42
C GLU A 54 3.51 12.58 -3.95
N ALA A 55 4.29 13.52 -4.51
CA ALA A 55 4.61 13.53 -5.93
C ALA A 55 5.46 12.31 -6.32
N LEU A 56 6.39 11.89 -5.46
CA LEU A 56 7.18 10.68 -5.66
C LEU A 56 6.30 9.42 -5.58
N LEU A 57 5.40 9.35 -4.59
CA LEU A 57 4.47 8.24 -4.44
C LEU A 57 3.56 8.10 -5.68
N LYS A 58 3.01 9.22 -6.17
CA LYS A 58 2.21 9.26 -7.41
C LYS A 58 3.02 8.76 -8.60
N HIS A 59 4.25 9.24 -8.76
CA HIS A 59 5.13 8.84 -9.85
C HIS A 59 5.44 7.33 -9.81
N TRP A 60 5.74 6.78 -8.63
CA TRP A 60 5.98 5.34 -8.45
C TRP A 60 4.73 4.50 -8.72
N TYR A 61 3.56 4.98 -8.28
CA TYR A 61 2.28 4.33 -8.55
C TYR A 61 2.01 4.23 -10.06
N ILE A 62 2.11 5.33 -10.79
CA ILE A 62 1.89 5.36 -12.25
C ILE A 62 2.91 4.46 -12.96
N SER A 63 4.18 4.53 -12.56
CA SER A 63 5.23 3.68 -13.14
C SER A 63 4.95 2.19 -12.91
N ARG A 64 4.46 1.81 -11.73
CA ARG A 64 4.06 0.44 -11.42
C ARG A 64 2.81 0.02 -12.21
N PHE A 65 1.83 0.91 -12.35
CA PHE A 65 0.63 0.67 -13.15
C PHE A 65 0.97 0.35 -14.60
N LEU A 66 1.86 1.13 -15.22
CA LEU A 66 2.32 0.89 -16.59
C LEU A 66 3.06 -0.45 -16.74
N LYS A 67 3.90 -0.82 -15.77
CA LYS A 67 4.56 -2.14 -15.76
C LYS A 67 3.57 -3.29 -15.68
N PHE A 68 2.51 -3.17 -14.87
CA PHE A 68 1.46 -4.20 -14.82
C PHE A 68 0.67 -4.28 -16.11
N ARG A 69 0.36 -3.14 -16.74
CA ARG A 69 -0.23 -3.09 -18.08
C ARG A 69 0.63 -3.83 -19.10
N GLU A 70 1.94 -3.59 -19.11
CA GLU A 70 2.89 -4.26 -20.02
C GLU A 70 2.94 -5.78 -19.79
N GLY A 71 2.89 -6.24 -18.54
CA GLY A 71 2.88 -7.67 -18.23
C GLY A 71 1.55 -8.38 -18.57
N ALA A 72 0.44 -7.64 -18.63
CA ALA A 72 -0.89 -8.21 -18.84
C ALA A 72 -1.22 -8.53 -20.30
N PHE A 73 -0.36 -8.15 -21.26
CA PHE A 73 -0.59 -8.45 -22.69
C PHE A 73 -0.70 -9.95 -22.99
N THR A 74 -0.03 -10.79 -22.18
CA THR A 74 0.01 -12.24 -22.39
C THR A 74 -0.95 -13.03 -21.49
N ASP A 75 -1.69 -12.36 -20.60
CA ASP A 75 -2.61 -13.01 -19.66
C ASP A 75 -4.04 -12.42 -19.78
N PRO A 76 -4.93 -13.08 -20.54
CA PRO A 76 -6.29 -12.60 -20.76
C PRO A 76 -7.13 -12.48 -19.48
N GLU A 77 -6.85 -13.28 -18.46
CA GLU A 77 -7.56 -13.31 -17.18
C GLU A 77 -7.06 -12.22 -16.21
N SER A 78 -5.96 -11.54 -16.55
CA SER A 78 -5.44 -10.45 -15.74
C SER A 78 -6.43 -9.29 -15.68
N TYR A 79 -6.70 -8.80 -14.47
CA TYR A 79 -7.46 -7.55 -14.27
C TYR A 79 -6.90 -6.39 -15.11
N PHE A 80 -5.58 -6.36 -15.30
CA PHE A 80 -4.89 -5.32 -16.07
C PHE A 80 -5.01 -5.47 -17.59
N ASN A 81 -5.56 -6.58 -18.10
CA ASN A 81 -5.80 -6.79 -19.51
C ASN A 81 -6.73 -5.70 -20.09
N ASN A 82 -7.71 -5.22 -19.31
CA ASN A 82 -8.60 -4.13 -19.74
C ASN A 82 -7.84 -2.84 -20.07
N TYR A 83 -6.71 -2.58 -19.39
CA TYR A 83 -5.87 -1.41 -19.64
C TYR A 83 -4.80 -1.65 -20.73
N SER A 84 -4.54 -2.91 -21.10
CA SER A 84 -3.56 -3.26 -22.15
C SER A 84 -3.95 -2.67 -23.51
N LYS A 85 -5.26 -2.52 -23.76
CA LYS A 85 -5.85 -2.01 -25.01
C LYS A 85 -5.80 -0.49 -25.15
N LEU A 86 -5.51 0.23 -24.07
CA LEU A 86 -5.41 1.70 -24.08
C LEU A 86 -4.02 2.13 -24.53
N SER A 87 -3.89 3.34 -25.06
CA SER A 87 -2.60 3.98 -25.27
C SER A 87 -1.87 4.21 -23.94
N ARG A 88 -0.57 4.46 -24.03
CA ARG A 88 0.25 4.74 -22.85
C ARG A 88 -0.22 6.02 -22.16
N GLU A 89 -0.59 7.03 -22.94
CA GLU A 89 -1.07 8.33 -22.50
C GLU A 89 -2.40 8.20 -21.75
N GLU A 90 -3.39 7.51 -22.33
CA GLU A 90 -4.67 7.22 -21.67
C GLU A 90 -4.47 6.43 -20.36
N SER A 91 -3.53 5.49 -20.36
CA SER A 91 -3.21 4.70 -19.16
C SER A 91 -2.62 5.55 -18.04
N ILE A 92 -1.80 6.56 -18.38
CA ILE A 92 -1.24 7.52 -17.41
C ILE A 92 -2.35 8.41 -16.83
N GLU A 93 -3.29 8.85 -17.66
CA GLU A 93 -4.44 9.65 -17.22
C GLU A 93 -5.32 8.87 -16.24
N ILE A 94 -5.68 7.64 -16.58
CA ILE A 94 -6.46 6.76 -15.71
C ILE A 94 -5.72 6.47 -14.40
N ALA A 95 -4.44 6.08 -14.47
CA ALA A 95 -3.65 5.83 -13.26
C ALA A 95 -3.53 7.11 -12.39
N SER A 96 -3.45 8.28 -13.01
CA SER A 96 -3.41 9.56 -12.30
C SER A 96 -4.74 9.86 -11.60
N SER A 97 -5.88 9.61 -12.24
CA SER A 97 -7.21 9.76 -11.65
C SER A 97 -7.41 8.78 -10.50
N ILE A 98 -7.07 7.50 -10.67
CA ILE A 98 -7.13 6.50 -9.59
C ILE A 98 -6.23 6.90 -8.41
N TRP A 99 -5.04 7.44 -8.68
CA TRP A 99 -4.21 7.99 -7.61
C TRP A 99 -4.92 9.13 -6.89
N GLN A 100 -5.45 10.11 -7.60
CA GLN A 100 -6.05 11.30 -7.01
C GLN A 100 -7.33 10.99 -6.21
N GLU A 101 -8.18 10.11 -6.74
CA GLU A 101 -9.52 9.85 -6.22
C GLU A 101 -9.57 8.74 -5.18
N ILE A 102 -8.58 7.84 -5.18
CA ILE A 102 -8.58 6.66 -4.30
C ILE A 102 -7.35 6.65 -3.41
N ASN A 103 -6.17 6.46 -4.00
CA ASN A 103 -4.96 6.18 -3.22
C ASN A 103 -4.43 7.42 -2.46
N GLY A 104 -4.48 8.59 -3.09
CA GLY A 104 -4.06 9.87 -2.54
C GLY A 104 -5.01 10.36 -1.45
N LEU A 105 -6.33 10.16 -1.63
CA LEU A 105 -7.30 10.40 -0.56
C LEU A 105 -7.06 9.47 0.62
N ASN A 106 -6.92 8.17 0.37
CA ASN A 106 -6.64 7.18 1.42
C ASN A 106 -5.33 7.49 2.16
N LEU A 107 -4.28 7.90 1.43
CA LEU A 107 -3.01 8.34 2.01
C LEU A 107 -3.24 9.48 3.01
N LYS A 108 -3.91 10.55 2.59
CA LYS A 108 -4.10 11.76 3.40
C LYS A 108 -5.02 11.53 4.59
N GLN A 109 -6.10 10.77 4.39
CA GLN A 109 -7.17 10.63 5.37
C GLN A 109 -6.89 9.51 6.38
N ASN A 110 -6.27 8.40 5.94
CA ASN A 110 -6.26 7.17 6.73
C ASN A 110 -4.86 6.60 7.00
N ILE A 111 -3.85 6.90 6.18
CA ILE A 111 -2.50 6.31 6.30
C ILE A 111 -1.53 7.29 6.94
N LEU A 112 -1.34 8.47 6.36
CA LEU A 112 -0.40 9.49 6.82
C LEU A 112 -0.64 9.91 8.28
N PRO A 113 -1.88 10.05 8.78
CA PRO A 113 -2.13 10.37 10.20
C PRO A 113 -1.57 9.33 11.18
N THR A 114 -1.36 8.09 10.72
CA THR A 114 -0.80 7.00 11.55
C THR A 114 0.72 7.01 11.62
N ARG A 115 1.41 7.82 10.79
CA ARG A 115 2.88 7.82 10.65
C ARG A 115 3.62 7.93 11.99
N GLU A 116 3.20 8.86 12.84
CA GLU A 116 3.87 9.13 14.12
C GLU A 116 3.62 8.03 15.18
N ARG A 117 2.79 7.01 14.87
CA ARG A 117 2.62 5.82 15.71
C ARG A 117 3.75 4.80 15.52
N ALA A 118 4.54 4.90 14.44
CA ALA A 118 5.59 3.94 14.12
C ALA A 118 6.80 4.00 15.07
N SER A 119 7.46 2.86 15.26
CA SER A 119 8.74 2.79 15.99
C SER A 119 9.88 3.45 15.19
N LEU A 120 9.89 3.24 13.87
CA LEU A 120 10.83 3.82 12.93
C LEU A 120 10.12 4.41 11.71
N ILE A 121 10.54 5.61 11.30
CA ILE A 121 10.09 6.25 10.06
C ILE A 121 11.27 6.32 9.10
N MET A 122 11.14 5.65 7.96
CA MET A 122 12.12 5.65 6.87
C MET A 122 11.62 6.53 5.74
N THR A 123 12.24 7.68 5.51
CA THR A 123 11.82 8.60 4.45
C THR A 123 12.64 8.37 3.19
N LYS A 124 11.95 8.08 2.09
CA LYS A 124 12.53 7.85 0.77
C LYS A 124 12.55 9.12 -0.07
N GLY A 125 13.54 9.19 -0.95
CA GLY A 125 13.69 10.20 -1.98
C GLY A 125 13.66 9.60 -3.38
N ASP A 126 14.20 10.36 -4.32
CA ASP A 126 14.32 10.00 -5.73
C ASP A 126 15.02 8.65 -5.91
N ASN A 127 14.63 7.91 -6.95
CA ASN A 127 15.14 6.55 -7.22
C ASN A 127 15.02 5.60 -6.02
N HIS A 128 14.01 5.81 -5.17
CA HIS A 128 13.77 5.03 -3.96
C HIS A 128 14.92 5.07 -2.92
N SER A 129 15.84 6.03 -3.00
CA SER A 129 16.93 6.15 -2.03
C SER A 129 16.39 6.49 -0.64
N VAL A 130 17.02 6.02 0.43
CA VAL A 130 16.68 6.46 1.79
C VAL A 130 17.33 7.82 2.04
N LYS A 131 16.52 8.86 2.31
CA LYS A 131 16.99 10.22 2.62
C LYS A 131 17.19 10.42 4.13
N SER A 132 16.35 9.80 4.95
CA SER A 132 16.49 9.89 6.41
C SER A 132 15.83 8.70 7.12
N VAL A 133 16.27 8.47 8.34
CA VAL A 133 15.71 7.47 9.26
C VAL A 133 15.50 8.16 10.60
N ARG A 134 14.28 8.06 11.15
CA ARG A 134 13.92 8.54 12.48
C ARG A 134 13.52 7.35 13.33
N LEU A 135 14.23 7.13 14.44
CA LEU A 135 13.90 6.10 15.43
C LEU A 135 13.32 6.78 16.67
N ARG A 136 12.20 6.27 17.18
CA ARG A 136 11.61 6.76 18.42
C ARG A 136 12.55 6.46 19.60
N LYS A 137 12.70 7.43 20.51
CA LYS A 137 13.54 7.29 21.71
C LYS A 137 12.95 6.32 22.71
#